data_AF-A0A7X7E9G8-F1
#
_entry.id   AF-A0A7X7E9G8-F1
#
_cell.length_a   1.000
_cell.length_b   1.000
_cell.length_c   1.000
_cell.angle_alpha   90.00
_cell.angle_beta   90.00
_cell.angle_gamma   90.00
#
_symmetry.space_group_name_H-M   'P 1'
#
loop_
_entity.id
_entity.type
_entity.pdbx_description
1 polymer ?
#
loop_
_entity_poly.entity_id
_entity_poly.type
_entity_poly.pdbx_seq_one_letter_code
_entity_poly.pdbx_strand_id
1 'polypeptide(L)'
;MDVTHENVTKWLDEYFEFCNSSQGTVDDVADLARYFADDFEFWMFTPPPFFTPPLSRSEFLMLFVHPGLYEAIRPQHYVIDTKAMMVVVKFEFEFVDETSGRTWPPLFASAHYQLAPGGEKELQIKRIDYWTQTTSDDRSDLFEVWIARRQKALEESAALRWEAPPRA
;
A
#
# COMPACT_ATOMS: atom_id res chain seq x y z
N MET A 1 20.95 9.59 1.93
CA MET A 1 20.66 10.45 0.77
C MET A 1 20.55 11.90 1.25
N ASP A 2 20.98 12.88 0.46
CA ASP A 2 20.67 14.28 0.78
C ASP A 2 19.18 14.54 0.51
N VAL A 3 18.46 15.11 1.47
CA VAL A 3 17.01 15.36 1.33
C VAL A 3 16.78 16.60 0.47
N THR A 4 16.75 16.39 -0.84
CA THR A 4 16.39 17.40 -1.85
C THR A 4 15.06 17.03 -2.49
N HIS A 5 14.42 18.00 -3.14
CA HIS A 5 13.17 17.73 -3.85
C HIS A 5 13.35 16.64 -4.91
N GLU A 6 14.42 16.71 -5.71
CA GLU A 6 14.73 15.72 -6.76
C GLU A 6 14.94 14.31 -6.19
N ASN A 7 15.72 14.19 -5.11
CA ASN A 7 16.00 12.91 -4.49
C ASN A 7 14.75 12.29 -3.84
N VAL A 8 13.89 13.10 -3.21
CA VAL A 8 12.62 12.63 -2.65
C VAL A 8 11.66 12.20 -3.75
N THR A 9 11.56 12.96 -4.85
CA THR A 9 10.77 12.56 -6.03
C THR A 9 11.23 11.20 -6.56
N LYS A 10 12.53 11.03 -6.81
CA LYS A 10 13.08 9.76 -7.31
C LYS A 10 12.78 8.59 -6.37
N TRP A 11 12.96 8.80 -5.07
CA TRP A 11 12.68 7.77 -4.06
C TRP A 11 11.19 7.40 -4.02
N LEU A 12 10.28 8.36 -4.19
CA LEU A 12 8.84 8.11 -4.28
C LEU A 12 8.48 7.33 -5.54
N ASP A 13 9.06 7.68 -6.68
CA ASP A 13 8.82 6.96 -7.94
C ASP A 13 9.25 5.49 -7.83
N GLU A 14 10.44 5.25 -7.26
CA GLU A 14 10.92 3.90 -6.95
C GLU A 14 10.01 3.16 -5.95
N TYR A 15 9.49 3.85 -4.93
CA TYR A 15 8.53 3.30 -3.97
C TYR A 15 7.23 2.87 -4.65
N PHE A 16 6.60 3.72 -5.47
CA PHE A 16 5.35 3.39 -6.15
C PHE A 16 5.53 2.30 -7.22
N GLU A 17 6.66 2.31 -7.94
CA GLU A 17 7.02 1.22 -8.86
C GLU A 17 7.14 -0.10 -8.11
N PHE A 18 7.81 -0.10 -6.95
CA PHE A 18 7.97 -1.31 -6.14
C PHE A 18 6.63 -1.79 -5.55
N CYS A 19 5.76 -0.91 -5.07
CA CYS A 19 4.40 -1.25 -4.66
C CYS A 19 3.65 -2.00 -5.76
N ASN A 20 3.72 -1.50 -7.00
CA ASN A 20 3.06 -2.12 -8.14
C ASN A 20 3.60 -3.52 -8.45
N SER A 21 4.91 -3.77 -8.24
CA SER A 21 5.55 -5.06 -8.51
C SER A 21 5.49 -6.08 -7.36
N SER A 22 5.19 -5.63 -6.14
CA SER A 22 5.33 -6.43 -4.91
C SER A 22 4.01 -6.66 -4.17
N GLN A 23 2.88 -6.43 -4.84
CA GLN A 23 1.55 -6.79 -4.38
C GLN A 23 1.17 -8.22 -4.83
N GLY A 24 0.26 -8.87 -4.11
CA GLY A 24 -0.23 -10.19 -4.45
C GLY A 24 -0.16 -11.15 -3.28
N THR A 25 0.90 -11.96 -3.18
CA THR A 25 1.03 -12.95 -2.10
C THR A 25 1.63 -12.33 -0.83
N VAL A 26 1.54 -13.05 0.29
CA VAL A 26 2.15 -12.63 1.57
C VAL A 26 3.67 -12.48 1.45
N ASP A 27 4.32 -13.32 0.65
CA ASP A 27 5.76 -13.32 0.48
C ASP A 27 6.21 -12.13 -0.39
N ASP A 28 5.49 -11.82 -1.47
CA ASP A 28 5.78 -10.66 -2.33
C ASP A 28 5.71 -9.33 -1.54
N VAL A 29 4.70 -9.25 -0.66
CA VAL A 29 4.42 -8.05 0.15
C VAL A 29 5.44 -7.85 1.27
N ALA A 30 6.14 -8.88 1.72
CA ALA A 30 7.06 -8.78 2.86
C ALA A 30 8.18 -7.76 2.60
N ASP A 31 8.66 -7.65 1.36
CA ASP A 31 9.74 -6.73 0.99
C ASP A 31 9.32 -5.26 1.03
N LEU A 32 8.01 -4.96 0.94
CA LEU A 32 7.49 -3.59 1.08
C LEU A 32 7.74 -3.03 2.48
N ALA A 33 7.92 -3.88 3.49
CA ALA A 33 8.17 -3.46 4.87
C ALA A 33 9.38 -2.52 5.00
N ARG A 34 10.37 -2.61 4.11
CA ARG A 34 11.58 -1.77 4.13
C ARG A 34 11.29 -0.27 4.05
N TYR A 35 10.20 0.10 3.37
CA TYR A 35 9.80 1.50 3.17
C TYR A 35 9.15 2.12 4.41
N PHE A 36 8.79 1.33 5.42
CA PHE A 36 8.01 1.78 6.57
C PHE A 36 8.79 1.63 7.87
N ALA A 37 8.75 2.67 8.70
CA ALA A 37 9.34 2.65 10.04
C ALA A 37 8.68 1.57 10.91
N ASP A 38 9.38 1.08 11.94
CA ASP A 38 8.83 0.09 12.87
C ASP A 38 7.60 0.60 13.63
N ASP A 39 7.54 1.91 13.90
CA ASP A 39 6.44 2.62 14.55
C ASP A 39 5.45 3.25 13.56
N PHE A 40 5.39 2.73 12.32
CA PHE A 40 4.53 3.27 11.27
C PHE A 40 3.03 3.21 11.61
N GLU A 41 2.30 4.26 11.20
CA GLU A 41 0.84 4.32 11.27
C GLU A 41 0.20 4.70 9.92
N PHE A 42 -0.87 3.99 9.54
CA PHE A 42 -1.73 4.33 8.42
C PHE A 42 -3.11 4.77 8.89
N TRP A 43 -3.52 5.97 8.51
CA TRP A 43 -4.81 6.57 8.83
C TRP A 43 -5.62 6.76 7.55
N MET A 44 -6.74 6.04 7.42
CA MET A 44 -7.68 6.23 6.31
C MET A 44 -8.88 7.04 6.80
N PHE A 45 -9.04 8.27 6.32
CA PHE A 45 -10.12 9.15 6.77
C PHE A 45 -11.45 8.90 6.05
N THR A 46 -11.43 8.14 4.97
CA THR A 46 -12.61 7.69 4.22
C THR A 46 -12.64 6.16 4.13
N PRO A 47 -12.63 5.44 5.27
CA PRO A 47 -12.48 3.99 5.24
C PRO A 47 -13.76 3.32 4.76
N PRO A 48 -13.67 2.21 4.00
CA PRO A 48 -14.81 1.37 3.78
C PRO A 48 -15.29 0.75 5.11
N PRO A 49 -16.56 0.33 5.25
CA PRO A 49 -17.15 -0.06 6.54
C PRO A 49 -16.46 -1.21 7.28
N PHE A 50 -15.72 -2.06 6.55
CA PHE A 50 -14.99 -3.20 7.10
C PHE A 50 -13.57 -2.84 7.59
N PHE A 51 -13.22 -1.56 7.56
CA PHE A 51 -11.87 -1.09 7.82
C PHE A 51 -11.84 -0.11 9.00
N THR A 52 -11.00 -0.37 10.00
CA THR A 52 -10.88 0.46 11.21
C THR A 52 -9.45 0.97 11.36
N PRO A 53 -9.17 2.23 10.98
CA PRO A 53 -7.88 2.86 11.22
C PRO A 53 -7.71 3.32 12.69
N PRO A 54 -6.48 3.56 13.16
CA PRO A 54 -5.23 3.41 12.41
C PRO A 54 -4.82 1.94 12.23
N LEU A 55 -4.09 1.66 11.16
CA LEU A 55 -3.39 0.41 10.98
C LEU A 55 -1.91 0.54 11.37
N SER A 56 -1.41 -0.49 12.03
CA SER A 56 0.03 -0.73 12.18
C SER A 56 0.69 -1.10 10.85
N ARG A 57 2.03 -1.14 10.82
CA ARG A 57 2.81 -1.56 9.64
C ARG A 57 2.37 -2.90 9.08
N SER A 58 2.23 -3.92 9.92
CA SER A 58 1.84 -5.26 9.46
C SER A 58 0.43 -5.27 8.89
N GLU A 59 -0.52 -4.63 9.57
CA GLU A 59 -1.90 -4.54 9.10
C GLU A 59 -2.01 -3.80 7.77
N PHE A 60 -1.27 -2.70 7.60
CA PHE A 60 -1.22 -1.94 6.37
C PHE A 60 -0.63 -2.76 5.22
N LEU A 61 0.47 -3.48 5.44
CA LEU A 61 1.04 -4.37 4.42
C LEU A 61 0.03 -5.41 3.96
N MET A 62 -0.82 -5.93 4.85
CA MET A 62 -1.87 -6.87 4.48
C MET A 62 -2.94 -6.27 3.56
N LEU A 63 -2.92 -4.97 3.27
CA LEU A 63 -3.77 -4.38 2.25
C LEU A 63 -3.34 -4.74 0.82
N PHE A 64 -2.06 -5.03 0.61
CA PHE A 64 -1.49 -5.41 -0.69
C PHE A 64 -1.58 -6.92 -0.98
N VAL A 65 -2.17 -7.68 -0.05
CA VAL A 65 -2.32 -9.14 -0.17
C VAL A 65 -3.67 -9.45 -0.82
N HIS A 66 -3.68 -9.60 -2.14
CA HIS A 66 -4.84 -9.96 -2.93
C HIS A 66 -4.41 -10.63 -4.25
N PRO A 67 -3.87 -11.87 -4.19
CA PRO A 67 -3.27 -12.52 -5.34
C PRO A 67 -4.28 -12.68 -6.49
N GLY A 68 -3.79 -12.46 -7.72
CA GLY A 68 -4.61 -12.46 -8.93
C GLY A 68 -5.35 -11.14 -9.21
N LEU A 69 -5.40 -10.21 -8.24
CA LEU A 69 -6.01 -8.90 -8.39
C LEU A 69 -4.89 -7.87 -8.40
N TYR A 70 -4.58 -7.32 -9.57
CA TYR A 70 -3.53 -6.32 -9.72
C TYR A 70 -4.09 -4.92 -9.42
N GLU A 71 -3.43 -4.16 -8.54
CA GLU A 71 -3.72 -2.74 -8.27
C GLU A 71 -2.66 -1.86 -8.94
N ALA A 72 -3.02 -1.14 -9.99
CA ALA A 72 -2.12 -0.23 -10.66
C ALA A 72 -2.14 1.14 -9.96
N ILE A 73 -1.15 1.46 -9.14
CA ILE A 73 -1.03 2.74 -8.41
C ILE A 73 -0.20 3.72 -9.24
N ARG A 74 -0.78 4.85 -9.62
CA ARG A 74 -0.20 5.84 -10.54
C ARG A 74 -0.14 7.22 -9.90
N PRO A 75 1.02 7.63 -9.33
CA PRO A 75 1.19 8.98 -8.82
C PRO A 75 1.05 10.01 -9.94
N GLN A 76 0.25 11.05 -9.68
CA GLN A 76 -0.05 12.13 -10.63
C GLN A 76 0.73 13.39 -10.30
N HIS A 77 0.90 13.67 -9.01
CA HIS A 77 1.54 14.90 -8.55
C HIS A 77 2.08 14.77 -7.13
N TYR A 78 3.26 15.34 -6.90
CA TYR A 78 3.89 15.46 -5.58
C TYR A 78 4.01 16.93 -5.17
N VAL A 79 3.62 17.22 -3.93
CA VAL A 79 3.99 18.45 -3.22
C VAL A 79 4.93 18.05 -2.09
N ILE A 80 6.18 18.51 -2.14
CA ILE A 80 7.25 18.07 -1.23
C ILE A 80 7.71 19.25 -0.37
N ASP A 81 7.64 19.08 0.95
CA ASP A 81 8.31 19.95 1.92
C ASP A 81 9.46 19.17 2.58
N THR A 82 10.68 19.43 2.10
CA THR A 82 11.89 18.76 2.60
C THR A 82 12.31 19.22 4.00
N LYS A 83 11.84 20.38 4.47
CA LYS A 83 12.14 20.85 5.83
C LYS A 83 11.22 20.17 6.84
N ALA A 84 9.95 20.03 6.48
CA ALA A 84 8.97 19.32 7.29
C ALA A 84 9.06 17.80 7.15
N MET A 85 9.81 17.29 6.15
CA MET A 85 9.85 15.87 5.78
C MET A 85 8.45 15.34 5.42
N MET A 86 7.69 16.12 4.66
CA MET A 86 6.33 15.79 4.29
C MET A 86 6.15 15.78 2.78
N VAL A 87 5.32 14.86 2.31
CA VAL A 87 4.92 14.76 0.91
C VAL A 87 3.41 14.62 0.84
N VAL A 88 2.77 15.40 -0.02
CA VAL A 88 1.39 15.17 -0.43
C VAL A 88 1.43 14.57 -1.83
N VAL A 89 0.80 13.40 -2.00
CA VAL A 89 0.65 12.74 -3.29
C VAL A 89 -0.81 12.70 -3.67
N LYS A 90 -1.11 13.00 -4.93
CA LYS A 90 -2.36 12.58 -5.58
C LYS A 90 -2.06 11.41 -6.49
N PHE A 91 -2.84 10.35 -6.41
CA PHE A 91 -2.67 9.19 -7.28
C PHE A 91 -4.01 8.63 -7.74
N GLU A 92 -3.97 8.09 -8.95
CA GLU A 92 -5.00 7.24 -9.51
C GLU A 92 -4.65 5.80 -9.17
N PHE A 93 -5.64 4.97 -8.89
CA PHE A 93 -5.44 3.53 -8.80
C PHE A 93 -6.57 2.77 -9.50
N GLU A 94 -6.21 1.67 -10.14
CA GLU A 94 -7.11 0.86 -10.96
C GLU A 94 -6.90 -0.61 -10.64
N PHE A 95 -7.99 -1.36 -10.50
CA PHE A 95 -7.92 -2.79 -10.24
C PHE A 95 -8.18 -3.59 -11.51
N VAL A 96 -7.38 -4.64 -11.70
CA VAL A 96 -7.52 -5.61 -12.79
C VAL A 96 -7.55 -7.01 -12.20
N ASP A 97 -8.64 -7.74 -12.43
CA ASP A 97 -8.69 -9.16 -12.15
C ASP A 97 -7.96 -9.93 -13.26
N GLU A 98 -6.79 -10.46 -12.94
CA GLU A 98 -5.92 -11.18 -13.87
C GLU A 98 -6.56 -12.47 -14.39
N THR A 99 -7.51 -13.07 -13.66
CA THR A 99 -8.18 -14.31 -14.09
C THR A 99 -9.23 -14.05 -15.15
N SER A 100 -10.06 -13.03 -14.95
CA SER A 100 -11.17 -12.71 -15.87
C SER A 100 -10.82 -11.65 -16.90
N GLY A 101 -9.72 -10.92 -16.72
CA GLY A 101 -9.37 -9.72 -17.49
C GLY A 101 -10.26 -8.52 -17.20
N ARG A 102 -11.09 -8.59 -16.16
CA ARG A 102 -12.00 -7.50 -15.78
C ARG A 102 -11.20 -6.34 -15.17
N THR A 103 -11.45 -5.14 -15.67
CA THR A 103 -10.93 -3.89 -15.11
C THR A 103 -12.06 -3.09 -14.48
N TRP A 104 -11.86 -2.60 -13.26
CA TRP A 104 -12.78 -1.65 -12.63
C TRP A 104 -12.40 -0.22 -13.01
N PRO A 105 -13.37 0.72 -13.07
CA PRO A 105 -13.04 2.11 -13.33
C PRO A 105 -12.08 2.65 -12.25
N PRO A 106 -11.15 3.55 -12.63
CA PRO A 106 -10.14 4.06 -11.71
C PRO A 106 -10.77 4.81 -10.53
N LEU A 107 -10.08 4.73 -9.40
CA LEU A 107 -10.33 5.51 -8.20
C LEU A 107 -9.21 6.53 -8.02
N PHE A 108 -9.53 7.63 -7.34
CA PHE A 108 -8.56 8.68 -7.05
C PHE A 108 -8.38 8.80 -5.55
N ALA A 109 -7.14 8.96 -5.12
CA ALA A 109 -6.81 9.22 -3.73
C ALA A 109 -5.80 10.36 -3.59
N SER A 110 -5.78 10.91 -2.39
CA SER A 110 -4.71 11.77 -1.92
C SER A 110 -4.17 11.22 -0.62
N ALA A 111 -2.86 11.27 -0.45
CA ALA A 111 -2.24 10.87 0.80
C ALA A 111 -1.13 11.84 1.22
N HIS A 112 -1.03 12.06 2.52
CA HIS A 112 0.05 12.78 3.15
C HIS A 112 1.01 11.76 3.77
N TYR A 113 2.25 11.76 3.30
CA TYR A 113 3.33 10.95 3.81
C TYR A 113 4.20 11.79 4.73
N GLN A 114 4.38 11.32 5.95
CA GLN A 114 5.42 11.82 6.85
C GLN A 114 6.63 10.92 6.69
N LEU A 115 7.71 11.50 6.20
CA LEU A 115 8.98 10.82 5.97
C LEU A 115 9.87 11.00 7.21
N ALA A 116 10.73 10.02 7.43
CA ALA A 116 11.78 10.06 8.43
C ALA A 116 13.08 9.53 7.81
N PRO A 117 14.25 10.01 8.28
CA PRO A 117 15.49 9.29 8.03
C PRO A 117 15.39 7.89 8.65
N GLY A 118 15.59 6.85 7.85
CA GLY A 118 15.79 5.48 8.31
C GLY A 118 17.26 5.22 8.69
N GLY A 119 17.56 3.94 8.96
CA GLY A 119 18.94 3.45 9.06
C GLY A 119 19.72 3.70 7.77
N GLU A 120 21.04 3.47 7.78
CA GLU A 120 22.00 3.59 6.65
C GLU A 120 21.68 4.62 5.52
N LYS A 121 21.04 5.74 5.86
CA LYS A 121 20.68 6.84 4.97
C LYS A 121 19.56 6.56 3.94
N GLU A 122 18.70 5.59 4.19
CA GLU A 122 17.46 5.40 3.42
C GLU A 122 16.31 6.21 4.04
N LEU A 123 15.38 6.72 3.21
CA LEU A 123 14.15 7.32 3.72
C LEU A 123 13.17 6.21 4.11
N GLN A 124 12.40 6.45 5.16
CA GLN A 124 11.27 5.62 5.54
C GLN A 124 10.02 6.47 5.74
N ILE A 125 8.87 5.85 5.59
CA ILE A 125 7.56 6.44 5.87
C ILE A 125 7.20 6.10 7.32
N LYS A 126 6.94 7.14 8.11
CA LYS A 126 6.48 7.00 9.48
C LYS A 126 4.96 7.06 9.59
N ARG A 127 4.31 7.81 8.72
CA ARG A 127 2.86 7.93 8.74
C ARG A 127 2.31 8.20 7.36
N ILE A 128 1.14 7.64 7.09
CA ILE A 128 0.32 7.98 5.94
C ILE A 128 -1.06 8.40 6.45
N ASP A 129 -1.47 9.62 6.12
CA ASP A 129 -2.86 10.04 6.20
C ASP A 129 -3.46 9.95 4.80
N TYR A 130 -4.56 9.22 4.62
CA TYR A 130 -5.06 8.80 3.31
C TYR A 130 -6.55 9.10 3.17
N TRP A 131 -6.92 9.62 1.99
CA TRP A 131 -8.29 9.90 1.57
C TRP A 131 -8.52 9.34 0.18
N THR A 132 -9.57 8.55 0.01
CA THR A 132 -10.08 8.13 -1.29
C THR A 132 -11.25 9.02 -1.67
N GLN A 133 -11.39 9.28 -2.97
CA GLN A 133 -12.59 9.85 -3.54
C GLN A 133 -13.82 9.03 -3.13
N THR A 134 -14.84 9.71 -2.63
CA THR A 134 -16.18 9.14 -2.53
C THR A 134 -16.83 9.18 -3.90
N THR A 135 -17.08 8.02 -4.50
CA THR A 135 -17.84 7.92 -5.77
C THR A 135 -19.30 7.59 -5.49
N SER A 136 -20.21 8.07 -6.33
CA SER A 136 -21.61 7.60 -6.33
C SER A 136 -21.75 6.20 -6.93
N ASP A 137 -20.73 5.74 -7.64
CA ASP A 137 -20.70 4.42 -8.25
C ASP A 137 -20.59 3.33 -7.18
N ASP A 138 -21.41 2.30 -7.33
CA ASP A 138 -21.27 1.08 -6.55
C ASP A 138 -19.94 0.38 -6.88
N ARG A 139 -19.11 0.19 -5.86
CA ARG A 139 -17.82 -0.51 -5.91
C ARG A 139 -17.83 -1.73 -4.98
N SER A 140 -18.99 -2.13 -4.49
CA SER A 140 -19.12 -3.24 -3.54
C SER A 140 -18.55 -4.53 -4.09
N ASP A 141 -18.74 -4.79 -5.38
CA ASP A 141 -18.25 -5.99 -6.06
C ASP A 141 -16.72 -6.07 -6.13
N LEU A 142 -16.03 -4.92 -6.33
CA LEU A 142 -14.57 -4.84 -6.23
C LEU A 142 -14.11 -5.23 -4.81
N PHE A 143 -14.73 -4.62 -3.79
CA PHE A 143 -14.33 -4.87 -2.41
C PHE A 143 -14.65 -6.30 -1.97
N GLU A 144 -15.75 -6.90 -2.45
CA GLU A 144 -16.06 -8.32 -2.23
C GLU A 144 -14.96 -9.23 -2.80
N VAL A 145 -14.52 -8.98 -4.04
CA VAL A 145 -13.43 -9.75 -4.67
C VAL A 145 -12.11 -9.57 -3.92
N TRP A 146 -11.78 -8.33 -3.57
CA TRP A 146 -10.56 -8.00 -2.82
C TRP A 146 -10.54 -8.69 -1.44
N ILE A 147 -11.64 -8.60 -0.67
CA ILE A 147 -11.78 -9.24 0.65
C ILE A 147 -11.62 -10.76 0.51
N ALA A 148 -12.32 -11.38 -0.45
CA ALA A 148 -12.29 -12.82 -0.64
C ALA A 148 -10.88 -13.34 -0.97
N ARG A 149 -10.15 -12.65 -1.85
CA ARG A 149 -8.77 -13.02 -2.24
C ARG A 149 -7.80 -12.87 -1.08
N ARG A 150 -7.92 -11.76 -0.34
CA ARG A 150 -7.10 -11.51 0.85
C ARG A 150 -7.33 -12.59 1.90
N GLN A 151 -8.58 -12.87 2.25
CA GLN A 151 -8.92 -13.88 3.26
C GLN A 151 -8.35 -15.25 2.88
N LYS A 152 -8.58 -15.69 1.65
CA LYS A 152 -8.05 -16.96 1.14
C LYS A 152 -6.52 -17.03 1.25
N ALA A 153 -5.81 -15.98 0.81
CA ALA A 153 -4.35 -15.95 0.86
C ALA A 153 -3.80 -16.00 2.29
N LEU A 154 -4.46 -15.34 3.23
CA LEU A 154 -4.06 -15.35 4.64
C LEU A 154 -4.33 -16.71 5.30
N GLU A 155 -5.44 -17.38 4.96
CA GLU A 155 -5.75 -18.73 5.43
C GLU A 155 -4.73 -19.76 4.92
N GLU A 156 -4.39 -19.71 3.62
CA GLU A 156 -3.39 -20.58 3.00
C GLU A 156 -1.99 -20.37 3.60
N SER A 157 -1.59 -19.11 3.83
CA SER A 157 -0.33 -18.78 4.49
C SER A 157 -0.27 -19.31 5.93
N ALA A 158 -1.36 -19.19 6.69
CA ALA A 158 -1.46 -19.72 8.05
C ALA A 158 -1.37 -21.26 8.08
N ALA A 159 -2.03 -21.94 7.13
CA ALA A 159 -1.94 -23.39 6.98
C ALA A 159 -0.51 -23.86 6.66
N LEU A 160 0.18 -23.18 5.74
CA LEU A 160 1.58 -23.45 5.41
C LEU A 160 2.53 -23.29 6.61
N ARG A 161 2.27 -22.29 7.48
CA ARG A 161 3.06 -22.10 8.72
C ARG A 161 2.83 -23.21 9.75
N TRP A 162 1.67 -23.87 9.75
CA TRP A 162 1.37 -25.00 10.63
C TRP A 162 1.97 -26.31 10.13
N GLU A 163 2.07 -26.48 8.81
CA GLU A 163 2.64 -27.68 8.17
C GLU A 163 4.17 -27.64 8.06
N ALA A 164 4.79 -26.46 8.14
CA ALA A 164 6.25 -26.33 8.19
C ALA A 164 6.80 -26.83 9.55
N PRO A 165 7.67 -27.86 9.59
CA PRO A 165 8.30 -28.25 10.85
C PRO A 165 9.13 -27.08 11.41
N PRO A 166 9.26 -26.96 12.75
CA PRO A 166 10.10 -25.93 13.34
C PRO A 166 11.50 -26.03 12.74
N ARG A 167 12.01 -24.91 12.22
CA ARG A 167 13.38 -24.84 11.69
C ARG A 167 14.33 -25.28 12.81
N ALA A 168 15.09 -26.34 12.54
CA ALA A 168 16.09 -26.93 13.43
C ALA A 168 17.28 -25.97 13.65
#